data_AF-A0A6B2GAK6-F1
#
_entry.id   AF-A0A6B2GAK6-F1
#
_cell.length_a   1.000
_cell.length_b   1.000
_cell.length_c   1.000
_cell.angle_alpha   90.00
_cell.angle_beta   90.00
_cell.angle_gamma   90.00
#
_symmetry.space_group_name_H-M   'P 1'
#
loop_
_entity.id
_entity.type
_entity.pdbx_description
1 polymer ?
#
loop_
_entity_poly.entity_id
_entity_poly.type
_entity_poly.pdbx_seq_one_letter_code
_entity_poly.pdbx_strand_id
1 'polypeptide(L)'
;WESIKLIQGTKGKLKRFILQFSPMQVESTNWLGTDSVSLRIIQLTFFSILWQTSELNTFFLKHVFVVNTRHWMLYSRAALIVLLALAATRQYYEKITNPRVKKLGIYSWIFVVITVTELIVVCKHGMPVFKKTIFKLLFGWIITQVLLTTLLIYLTVMFKNKKFLQRKSLKKKTN
;
A
#
# COMPACT_ATOMS: atom_id res chain seq x y z
N TRP A 1 -4.48 -15.68 29.88
CA TRP A 1 -4.13 -14.63 30.86
C TRP A 1 -3.56 -15.18 32.15
N GLU A 2 -4.11 -16.26 32.71
CA GLU A 2 -3.58 -16.97 33.90
C GLU A 2 -2.08 -17.33 33.80
N SER A 3 -1.65 -17.84 32.65
CA SER A 3 -0.27 -18.33 32.46
C SER A 3 0.81 -17.22 32.43
N ILE A 4 0.45 -15.94 32.32
CA ILE A 4 1.41 -14.81 32.34
C ILE A 4 1.89 -14.52 33.78
N LYS A 5 1.05 -14.81 34.78
CA LYS A 5 1.36 -14.62 36.20
C LYS A 5 2.41 -15.62 36.71
N LEU A 6 2.50 -16.80 36.07
CA LEU A 6 3.42 -17.89 36.42
C LEU A 6 4.86 -17.69 35.90
N ILE A 7 5.10 -16.71 35.02
CA ILE A 7 6.43 -16.47 34.45
C ILE A 7 7.22 -15.51 35.32
N GLN A 8 8.29 -16.01 35.93
CA GLN A 8 9.23 -15.18 36.67
C GLN A 8 10.22 -14.49 35.71
N GLY A 9 10.35 -13.17 35.86
CA GLY A 9 11.29 -12.34 35.10
C GLY A 9 10.68 -11.56 33.92
N THR A 10 11.12 -10.31 33.77
CA THR A 10 10.67 -9.36 32.75
C THR A 10 10.96 -9.84 31.32
N LYS A 11 12.08 -10.57 31.13
CA LYS A 11 12.47 -11.15 29.84
C LYS A 11 11.53 -12.27 29.38
N GLY A 12 11.05 -13.11 30.31
CA GLY A 12 10.12 -14.20 30.01
C GLY A 12 8.73 -13.68 29.62
N LYS A 13 8.26 -12.62 30.30
CA LYS A 13 7.02 -11.92 29.95
C LYS A 13 7.10 -11.29 28.56
N LEU A 14 8.21 -10.62 28.25
CA LEU A 14 8.44 -10.02 26.92
C LEU A 14 8.53 -11.08 25.82
N LYS A 15 9.26 -12.19 26.04
CA LYS A 15 9.35 -13.29 25.07
C LYS A 15 7.96 -13.85 24.71
N ARG A 16 7.07 -13.99 25.69
CA ARG A 16 5.72 -14.51 25.47
C ARG A 16 4.80 -13.50 24.79
N PHE A 17 4.93 -12.21 25.14
CA PHE A 17 4.25 -11.14 24.44
C PHE A 17 4.64 -11.17 22.95
N ILE A 18 5.94 -11.22 22.65
CA ILE A 18 6.44 -11.32 21.27
C ILE A 18 5.93 -12.58 20.59
N LEU A 19 5.95 -13.74 21.26
CA LEU A 19 5.43 -15.00 20.69
C LEU A 19 3.92 -14.98 20.43
N GLN A 20 3.16 -14.17 21.16
CA GLN A 20 1.72 -14.02 20.96
C GLN A 20 1.39 -13.11 19.76
N PHE A 21 2.32 -12.21 19.41
CA PHE A 21 2.26 -11.40 18.19
C PHE A 21 3.09 -11.99 17.03
N SER A 22 3.85 -13.05 17.28
CA SER A 22 4.64 -13.74 16.26
C SER A 22 3.77 -14.82 15.61
N PRO A 23 3.67 -14.85 14.28
CA PRO A 23 2.89 -15.89 13.60
C PRO A 23 3.51 -17.27 13.84
N MET A 24 2.65 -18.28 13.91
CA MET A 24 3.03 -19.69 14.08
C MET A 24 3.87 -20.23 12.91
N GLN A 25 3.72 -19.62 11.72
CA GLN A 25 4.45 -19.98 10.52
C GLN A 25 4.93 -18.72 9.83
N VAL A 26 6.24 -18.61 9.65
CA VAL A 26 6.85 -17.61 8.76
C VAL A 26 6.88 -18.25 7.39
N GLU A 27 5.85 -18.01 6.57
CA GLU A 27 5.83 -18.55 5.21
C GLU A 27 6.90 -17.89 4.35
N SER A 28 7.67 -18.70 3.63
CA SER A 28 8.65 -18.24 2.65
C SER A 28 7.90 -17.73 1.42
N THR A 29 7.57 -16.43 1.42
CA THR A 29 6.84 -15.81 0.32
C THR A 29 7.67 -15.82 -0.95
N ASN A 30 7.38 -16.73 -1.88
CA ASN A 30 7.96 -16.76 -3.23
C ASN A 30 7.24 -15.75 -4.13
N TRP A 31 7.53 -14.46 -3.91
CA TRP A 31 6.95 -13.36 -4.67
C TRP A 31 7.19 -13.47 -6.20
N LEU A 32 8.24 -14.18 -6.64
CA LEU A 32 8.66 -14.39 -8.05
C LEU A 32 8.43 -15.84 -8.52
N GLY A 33 7.38 -16.51 -8.05
CA GLY A 33 6.98 -17.81 -8.63
C GLY A 33 6.76 -17.70 -10.15
N THR A 34 7.25 -18.70 -10.88
CA THR A 34 7.57 -18.68 -12.32
C THR A 34 6.39 -18.39 -13.25
N ASP A 35 5.14 -18.56 -12.82
CA ASP A 35 4.06 -18.75 -13.79
C ASP A 35 3.31 -17.47 -14.20
N SER A 36 3.49 -16.32 -13.52
CA SER A 36 2.81 -15.06 -13.94
C SER A 36 3.36 -13.77 -13.31
N VAL A 37 4.65 -13.46 -13.47
CA VAL A 37 5.27 -12.26 -12.89
C VAL A 37 4.67 -10.95 -13.44
N SER A 38 4.34 -10.92 -14.74
CA SER A 38 3.77 -9.75 -15.43
C SER A 38 2.40 -9.33 -14.88
N LEU A 39 1.49 -10.28 -14.69
CA LEU A 39 0.16 -10.00 -14.14
C LEU A 39 0.23 -9.46 -12.72
N ARG A 40 1.14 -9.98 -11.89
CA ARG A 40 1.36 -9.49 -10.52
C ARG A 40 1.89 -8.06 -10.52
N ILE A 41 2.80 -7.73 -11.44
CA ILE A 41 3.30 -6.36 -11.61
C ILE A 41 2.16 -5.42 -11.99
N ILE A 42 1.31 -5.79 -12.96
CA ILE A 42 0.16 -4.97 -13.38
C ILE A 42 -0.80 -4.72 -12.20
N GLN A 43 -1.11 -5.76 -11.43
CA GLN A 43 -1.97 -5.67 -10.24
C GLN A 43 -1.36 -4.74 -9.17
N LEU A 44 -0.07 -4.90 -8.87
CA LEU A 44 0.63 -4.02 -7.94
C LEU A 44 0.67 -2.56 -8.41
N THR A 45 0.92 -2.32 -9.70
CA THR A 45 0.90 -0.98 -10.29
C THR A 45 -0.49 -0.35 -10.14
N PHE A 46 -1.55 -1.09 -10.46
CA PHE A 46 -2.92 -0.60 -10.33
C PHE A 46 -3.26 -0.18 -8.89
N PHE A 47 -2.94 -1.02 -7.91
CA PHE A 47 -3.19 -0.71 -6.50
C PHE A 47 -2.33 0.45 -6.00
N SER A 48 -1.07 0.56 -6.45
CA SER A 48 -0.19 1.68 -6.11
C SER A 48 -0.73 3.01 -6.64
N ILE A 49 -1.26 3.04 -7.87
CA ILE A 49 -1.89 4.23 -8.44
C ILE A 49 -3.14 4.61 -7.64
N LEU A 50 -3.98 3.64 -7.26
CA LEU A 50 -5.14 3.90 -6.39
C LEU A 50 -4.72 4.50 -5.04
N TRP A 51 -3.69 3.94 -4.41
CA TRP A 51 -3.13 4.48 -3.17
C TRP A 51 -2.71 5.94 -3.34
N GLN A 52 -1.91 6.23 -4.37
CA GLN A 52 -1.42 7.58 -4.65
C GLN A 52 -2.54 8.57 -4.99
N THR A 53 -3.59 8.09 -5.66
CA THR A 53 -4.78 8.88 -5.97
C THR A 53 -5.49 9.31 -4.68
N SER A 54 -5.57 8.45 -3.67
CA SER A 54 -6.18 8.79 -2.38
C SER A 54 -5.40 9.87 -1.60
N GLU A 55 -4.07 9.83 -1.66
CA GLU A 55 -3.19 10.87 -1.09
C GLU A 55 -3.37 12.21 -1.83
N LEU A 56 -3.39 12.16 -3.16
CA LEU A 56 -3.58 13.33 -4.01
C LEU A 56 -4.96 13.96 -3.81
N ASN A 57 -6.00 13.14 -3.64
CA ASN A 57 -7.32 13.60 -3.27
C ASN A 57 -7.25 14.40 -1.97
N THR A 58 -6.63 13.87 -0.92
CA THR A 58 -6.48 14.56 0.36
C THR A 58 -5.75 15.91 0.22
N PHE A 59 -4.71 15.97 -0.61
CA PHE A 59 -4.01 17.21 -0.92
C PHE A 59 -4.91 18.23 -1.63
N PHE A 60 -5.69 17.79 -2.63
CA PHE A 60 -6.61 18.68 -3.34
C PHE A 60 -7.76 19.16 -2.48
N LEU A 61 -8.33 18.32 -1.61
CA LEU A 61 -9.37 18.75 -0.68
C LEU A 61 -8.85 19.87 0.24
N LYS A 62 -7.61 19.77 0.71
CA LYS A 62 -6.99 20.84 1.50
C LYS A 62 -6.93 22.16 0.72
N HIS A 63 -6.59 22.10 -0.56
CA HIS A 63 -6.50 23.29 -1.42
C HIS A 63 -7.87 23.86 -1.82
N VAL A 64 -8.84 23.01 -2.15
CA VAL A 64 -10.18 23.41 -2.62
C VAL A 64 -11.00 24.04 -1.49
N PHE A 65 -10.95 23.47 -0.29
CA PHE A 65 -11.80 23.95 0.80
C PHE A 65 -11.19 25.11 1.61
N VAL A 66 -9.94 25.54 1.33
CA VAL A 66 -9.20 26.58 2.09
C VAL A 66 -9.42 26.43 3.60
N VAL A 67 -9.48 25.18 4.09
CA VAL A 67 -9.77 24.90 5.50
C VAL A 67 -8.54 25.29 6.28
N ASN A 68 -8.72 26.11 7.31
CA ASN A 68 -7.66 26.52 8.22
C ASN A 68 -6.86 25.29 8.67
N THR A 69 -5.55 25.29 8.41
CA THR A 69 -4.62 24.15 8.54
C THR A 69 -4.50 23.58 9.96
N ARG A 70 -5.27 24.10 10.94
CA ARG A 70 -5.21 23.76 12.36
C ARG A 70 -6.36 22.86 12.83
N HIS A 71 -7.30 22.49 11.97
CA HIS A 71 -8.41 21.62 12.36
C HIS A 71 -8.00 20.14 12.41
N TRP A 72 -8.09 19.54 13.60
CA TRP A 72 -7.81 18.14 13.89
C TRP A 72 -8.59 17.14 13.02
N MET A 73 -9.76 17.55 12.53
CA MET A 73 -10.62 16.72 11.69
C MET A 73 -9.93 16.25 10.40
N LEU A 74 -9.11 17.12 9.77
CA LEU A 74 -8.38 16.77 8.54
C LEU A 74 -7.33 15.68 8.78
N TYR A 75 -6.59 15.80 9.89
CA TYR A 75 -5.58 14.82 10.29
C TYR A 75 -6.21 13.49 10.71
N SER A 76 -7.33 13.54 11.45
CA SER A 76 -8.04 12.33 11.87
C SER A 76 -8.55 11.52 10.68
N ARG A 77 -9.10 12.18 9.64
CA ARG A 77 -9.52 11.51 8.41
C ARG A 77 -8.34 10.88 7.69
N ALA A 78 -7.24 11.63 7.49
CA ALA A 78 -6.06 11.10 6.83
C ALA A 78 -5.52 9.85 7.57
N ALA A 79 -5.47 9.90 8.90
CA ALA A 79 -5.08 8.75 9.71
C ALA A 79 -6.01 7.54 9.51
N LEU A 80 -7.34 7.76 9.47
CA LEU A 80 -8.30 6.70 9.21
C LEU A 80 -8.14 6.07 7.82
N ILE A 81 -7.89 6.89 6.80
CA ILE A 81 -7.65 6.41 5.42
C ILE A 81 -6.36 5.59 5.38
N VAL A 82 -5.29 6.06 6.00
CA VAL A 82 -4.01 5.32 6.07
C VAL A 82 -4.18 3.96 6.77
N LEU A 83 -4.92 3.92 7.89
CA LEU A 83 -5.21 2.67 8.60
C LEU A 83 -6.04 1.70 7.75
N LEU A 84 -7.09 2.20 7.10
CA LEU A 84 -7.91 1.40 6.20
C LEU A 84 -7.09 0.87 5.03
N ALA A 85 -6.25 1.72 4.46
CA ALA A 85 -5.47 1.40 3.29
C ALA A 85 -4.34 0.40 3.63
N LEU A 86 -3.81 0.42 4.86
CA LEU A 86 -2.94 -0.64 5.38
C LEU A 86 -3.66 -2.00 5.44
N ALA A 87 -4.88 -2.04 5.99
CA ALA A 87 -5.71 -3.25 6.02
C ALA A 87 -6.08 -3.73 4.61
N ALA A 88 -6.42 -2.81 3.70
CA ALA A 88 -6.70 -3.08 2.30
C ALA A 88 -5.48 -3.64 1.57
N THR A 89 -4.28 -3.11 1.83
CA THR A 89 -3.02 -3.60 1.25
C THR A 89 -2.78 -5.05 1.66
N ARG A 90 -3.02 -5.40 2.93
CA ARG A 90 -2.85 -6.77 3.41
C ARG A 90 -3.82 -7.75 2.75
N GLN A 91 -5.08 -7.37 2.55
CA GLN A 91 -6.08 -8.17 1.84
C GLN A 91 -5.75 -8.30 0.34
N TYR A 92 -5.30 -7.21 -0.27
CA TYR A 92 -4.90 -7.17 -1.67
C TYR A 92 -3.68 -8.05 -1.94
N TYR A 93 -2.69 -8.00 -1.04
CA TYR A 93 -1.52 -8.86 -1.10
C TYR A 93 -1.87 -10.35 -1.06
N GLU A 94 -2.82 -10.72 -0.19
CA GLU A 94 -3.29 -12.10 -0.08
C GLU A 94 -3.98 -12.55 -1.36
N LYS A 95 -4.77 -11.67 -1.98
CA LYS A 95 -5.43 -11.91 -3.27
C LYS A 95 -4.43 -12.15 -4.41
N ILE A 96 -3.32 -11.41 -4.44
CA ILE A 96 -2.28 -11.56 -5.47
C ILE A 96 -1.45 -12.83 -5.25
N THR A 97 -1.16 -13.15 -3.98
CA THR A 97 -0.23 -14.22 -3.63
C THR A 97 -0.89 -15.59 -3.60
N ASN A 98 -2.13 -15.67 -3.12
CA ASN A 98 -2.85 -16.93 -2.93
C ASN A 98 -3.89 -17.15 -4.05
N PRO A 99 -3.66 -18.10 -4.99
CA PRO A 99 -4.59 -18.37 -6.08
C PRO A 99 -5.95 -18.94 -5.62
N ARG A 100 -6.03 -19.43 -4.38
CA ARG A 100 -7.27 -19.92 -3.76
C ARG A 100 -8.27 -18.80 -3.48
N VAL A 101 -7.78 -17.58 -3.23
CA VAL A 101 -8.62 -16.44 -2.91
C VAL A 101 -9.11 -15.81 -4.21
N LYS A 102 -10.36 -16.07 -4.59
CA LYS A 102 -10.94 -15.55 -5.84
C LYS A 102 -11.55 -14.14 -5.72
N LYS A 103 -12.00 -13.75 -4.53
CA LYS A 103 -12.68 -12.45 -4.29
C LYS A 103 -11.77 -11.45 -3.59
N LEU A 104 -11.94 -10.17 -3.89
CA LEU A 104 -11.32 -9.08 -3.15
C LEU A 104 -12.02 -8.91 -1.79
N GLY A 105 -11.24 -8.66 -0.75
CA GLY A 105 -11.76 -8.44 0.60
C GLY A 105 -12.52 -7.11 0.72
N ILE A 106 -13.38 -7.03 1.74
CA ILE A 106 -14.26 -5.88 1.95
C ILE A 106 -13.49 -4.58 2.20
N TYR A 107 -12.36 -4.61 2.91
CA TYR A 107 -11.59 -3.39 3.20
C TYR A 107 -10.96 -2.80 1.94
N SER A 108 -10.52 -3.64 0.99
CA SER A 108 -10.05 -3.18 -0.31
C SER A 108 -11.17 -2.51 -1.12
N TRP A 109 -12.39 -3.05 -1.08
CA TRP A 109 -13.55 -2.43 -1.72
C TRP A 109 -13.94 -1.10 -1.08
N ILE A 110 -14.02 -1.06 0.26
CA ILE A 110 -14.32 0.18 0.99
C ILE A 110 -13.29 1.26 0.64
N PHE A 111 -12.00 0.91 0.57
CA PHE A 111 -10.96 1.85 0.19
C PHE A 111 -11.16 2.42 -1.22
N VAL A 112 -11.52 1.59 -2.19
CA VAL A 112 -11.84 2.03 -3.56
C VAL A 112 -13.04 2.98 -3.56
N VAL A 113 -14.12 2.62 -2.87
CA VAL A 113 -15.33 3.45 -2.78
C VAL A 113 -15.02 4.81 -2.15
N ILE A 114 -14.27 4.84 -1.05
CA ILE A 114 -13.85 6.09 -0.41
C ILE A 114 -13.01 6.93 -1.37
N THR A 115 -12.01 6.35 -2.03
CA THR A 115 -11.14 7.07 -2.97
C THR A 115 -11.95 7.68 -4.13
N VAL A 116 -12.91 6.93 -4.69
CA VAL A 116 -13.76 7.41 -5.80
C VAL A 116 -14.72 8.50 -5.32
N THR A 117 -15.35 8.34 -4.17
CA THR A 117 -16.27 9.36 -3.63
C THR A 117 -15.55 10.66 -3.32
N GLU A 118 -14.34 10.60 -2.76
CA GLU A 118 -13.50 11.77 -2.52
C GLU A 118 -13.10 12.47 -3.82
N LEU A 119 -12.76 11.71 -4.87
CA LEU A 119 -12.46 12.25 -6.19
C LEU A 119 -13.67 13.02 -6.75
N ILE A 120 -14.89 12.44 -6.65
CA ILE A 120 -16.13 13.11 -7.09
C ILE A 120 -16.34 14.42 -6.33
N VAL A 121 -16.10 14.43 -5.01
CA VAL A 121 -16.23 15.63 -4.18
C VAL A 121 -15.24 16.72 -4.63
N VAL A 122 -13.98 16.37 -4.89
CA VAL A 122 -12.96 17.31 -5.42
C VAL A 122 -13.35 17.85 -6.77
N CYS A 123 -13.77 16.98 -7.70
CA CYS A 123 -14.17 17.39 -9.04
C CYS A 123 -15.37 18.35 -8.98
N LYS A 124 -16.36 18.07 -8.14
CA LYS A 124 -17.57 18.89 -8.01
C LYS A 124 -17.27 20.28 -7.41
N HIS A 125 -16.50 20.33 -6.33
CA HIS A 125 -16.24 21.59 -5.61
C HIS A 125 -15.04 22.37 -6.14
N GLY A 126 -14.15 21.72 -6.90
CA GLY A 126 -12.95 22.34 -7.42
C GLY A 126 -13.14 23.11 -8.74
N MET A 127 -14.25 22.89 -9.47
CA MET A 127 -14.56 23.61 -10.73
C MET A 127 -14.32 25.13 -10.69
N PRO A 128 -14.77 25.89 -9.67
CA PRO A 128 -14.53 27.33 -9.61
C PRO A 128 -13.08 27.71 -9.24
N VAL A 129 -12.35 26.81 -8.58
CA VAL A 129 -10.96 27.04 -8.11
C VAL A 129 -9.96 26.73 -9.23
N PHE A 130 -10.30 25.84 -10.17
CA PHE A 130 -9.43 25.41 -11.26
C PHE A 130 -9.48 26.37 -12.47
N LYS A 131 -8.90 27.56 -12.35
CA LYS A 131 -8.49 28.32 -13.55
C LYS A 131 -7.52 27.46 -14.39
N LYS A 132 -7.56 27.60 -15.73
CA LYS A 132 -6.87 26.76 -16.74
C LYS A 132 -5.44 26.28 -16.39
N THR A 133 -4.66 27.05 -15.63
CA THR A 133 -3.29 26.71 -15.21
C THR A 133 -3.22 25.49 -14.29
N ILE A 134 -4.18 25.31 -13.37
CA ILE A 134 -4.15 24.20 -12.40
C ILE A 134 -4.51 22.87 -13.06
N PHE A 135 -5.31 22.88 -14.13
CA PHE A 135 -5.67 21.66 -14.84
C PHE A 135 -4.47 21.01 -15.52
N LYS A 136 -3.57 21.82 -16.10
CA LYS A 136 -2.29 21.34 -16.65
C LYS A 136 -1.41 20.72 -15.57
N LEU A 137 -1.38 21.33 -14.37
CA LEU A 137 -0.61 20.81 -13.25
C LEU A 137 -1.18 19.49 -12.72
N LEU A 138 -2.50 19.34 -12.66
CA LEU A 138 -3.18 18.11 -12.24
C LEU A 138 -2.88 16.97 -13.22
N PHE A 139 -2.96 17.26 -14.53
CA PHE A 139 -2.63 16.27 -15.56
C PHE A 139 -1.14 15.88 -15.52
N GLY A 140 -0.25 16.88 -15.34
CA GLY A 140 1.17 16.64 -15.12
C GLY A 140 1.44 15.76 -13.90
N TRP A 141 0.71 15.99 -12.80
CA TRP A 141 0.80 15.17 -11.60
C TRP A 141 0.40 13.72 -11.85
N ILE A 142 -0.71 13.46 -12.53
CA ILE A 142 -1.14 12.10 -12.87
C ILE A 142 -0.07 11.39 -13.71
N ILE A 143 0.49 12.08 -14.70
CA ILE A 143 1.59 11.55 -15.52
C ILE A 143 2.80 11.22 -14.63
N THR A 144 3.22 12.13 -13.75
CA THR A 144 4.33 11.89 -12.83
C THR A 144 4.06 10.70 -11.88
N GLN A 145 2.83 10.52 -11.38
CA GLN A 145 2.46 9.39 -10.53
C GLN A 145 2.59 8.05 -11.28
N VAL A 146 2.09 7.97 -12.51
CA VAL A 146 2.17 6.76 -13.34
C VAL A 146 3.62 6.42 -13.70
N LEU A 147 4.43 7.43 -14.06
CA LEU A 147 5.84 7.23 -14.37
C LEU A 147 6.63 6.78 -13.13
N LEU A 148 6.42 7.44 -11.98
CA LEU A 148 7.12 7.12 -10.74
C LEU A 148 6.78 5.70 -10.25
N THR A 149 5.50 5.30 -10.28
CA THR A 149 5.10 3.94 -9.87
C THR A 149 5.69 2.88 -10.77
N THR A 150 5.60 3.08 -12.08
CA THR A 150 6.16 2.13 -13.05
C THR A 150 7.67 1.99 -12.87
N LEU A 151 8.37 3.11 -12.65
CA LEU A 151 9.81 3.12 -12.37
C LEU A 151 10.17 2.38 -11.08
N LEU A 152 9.49 2.65 -9.96
CA LEU A 152 9.77 2.01 -8.67
C LEU A 152 9.54 0.50 -8.71
N ILE A 153 8.48 0.05 -9.39
CA ILE A 153 8.18 -1.36 -9.56
C ILE A 153 9.21 -2.03 -10.48
N TYR A 154 9.60 -1.37 -11.57
CA TYR A 154 10.66 -1.86 -12.44
C TYR A 154 11.99 -2.01 -11.69
N LEU A 155 12.40 -1.01 -10.92
CA LEU A 155 13.62 -1.04 -10.12
C LEU A 155 13.60 -2.19 -9.10
N THR A 156 12.50 -2.37 -8.37
CA THR A 156 12.38 -3.46 -7.37
C THR A 156 12.48 -4.84 -8.02
N VAL A 157 11.88 -5.04 -9.20
CA VAL A 157 12.00 -6.29 -9.96
C VAL A 157 13.46 -6.50 -10.42
N MET A 158 14.10 -5.47 -10.97
CA MET A 158 15.50 -5.53 -11.41
C MET A 158 16.45 -5.86 -10.25
N PHE A 159 16.34 -5.18 -9.11
CA PHE A 159 17.18 -5.42 -7.94
C PHE A 159 17.05 -6.85 -7.43
N LYS A 160 15.83 -7.39 -7.43
CA LYS A 160 15.58 -8.77 -7.02
C LYS A 160 16.14 -9.78 -8.01
N ASN A 161 16.01 -9.53 -9.31
CA ASN A 161 16.59 -10.39 -10.35
C ASN A 161 18.12 -10.41 -10.26
N LYS A 162 18.77 -9.25 -10.05
CA LYS A 162 20.22 -9.15 -9.84
C LYS A 162 20.69 -9.95 -8.62
N LYS A 163 20.00 -9.84 -7.49
CA LYS A 163 20.30 -10.63 -6.28
C LYS A 163 20.10 -12.14 -6.50
N PHE A 164 19.09 -12.54 -7.26
CA PHE A 164 18.85 -13.93 -7.61
C PHE A 164 19.99 -14.51 -8.47
N LEU A 165 20.42 -13.78 -9.51
CA LEU A 165 21.54 -14.16 -10.37
C LEU A 165 22.86 -14.28 -9.59
N GLN A 166 23.15 -13.33 -8.68
CA GLN A 166 24.32 -13.39 -7.80
C GLN A 166 24.34 -14.62 -6.89
N ARG A 167 23.19 -15.00 -6.31
CA ARG A 167 23.09 -16.22 -5.50
C ARG A 167 23.32 -17.48 -6.33
N LYS A 168 22.85 -17.50 -7.59
CA LYS A 168 23.05 -18.62 -8.51
C LYS A 168 24.52 -18.77 -8.92
N SER A 169 25.23 -17.66 -9.17
CA SER A 169 26.67 -17.70 -9.50
C SER A 169 27.52 -18.14 -8.31
N LEU A 170 27.21 -17.70 -7.08
CA LEU A 170 27.89 -18.15 -5.86
C LEU A 170 27.72 -19.66 -5.62
N LYS A 171 26.50 -20.20 -5.77
CA LYS A 171 26.24 -21.65 -5.65
C LYS A 171 27.01 -22.48 -6.68
N LYS A 172 27.18 -21.96 -7.91
CA LYS A 172 27.95 -22.63 -8.98
C LYS A 172 29.46 -22.64 -8.69
N LYS A 173 29.98 -21.76 -7.83
CA LYS A 173 31.40 -21.67 -7.48
C LYS A 173 31.76 -22.55 -6.26
N THR A 174 30.77 -22.93 -5.45
CA THR A 174 30.92 -23.80 -4.27
C THR A 174 30.68 -25.28 -4.53
N ASN A 175 30.12 -25.65 -5.69
CA ASN A 175 30.03 -27.01 -6.20
C ASN A 175 31.09 -27.23 -7.27
#